data_AF-X1SIR5-F1
#
_entry.id   AF-X1SIR5-F1
#
_cell.length_a   1.000
_cell.length_b   1.000
_cell.length_c   1.000
_cell.angle_alpha   90.00
_cell.angle_beta   90.00
_cell.angle_gamma   90.00
#
_symmetry.space_group_name_H-M   'P 1'
#
loop_
_entity.id
_entity.type
_entity.pdbx_description
1 polymer ?
#
loop_
_entity_poly.entity_id
_entity_poly.type
_entity_poly.pdbx_seq_one_letter_code
_entity_poly.pdbx_strand_id
1 'polypeptide(L)' 'MGVRRAMEIILSEANKGNGKLFTYGPLIHNQQVLDLLGSKGVDVKENISENDQGRIIIRAHGIAPSEREMIRR' A
#
# COMPACT_ATOMS: atom_id res chain seq x y z
N MET A 1 -15.25 9.03 -6.31
CA MET A 1 -14.93 9.54 -4.95
C MET A 1 -13.92 8.69 -4.16
N GLY A 2 -13.74 7.39 -4.42
CA GLY A 2 -12.80 6.55 -3.63
C GLY A 2 -11.30 6.76 -3.90
N VAL A 3 -10.92 6.96 -5.17
CA VAL A 3 -9.51 7.04 -5.59
C VAL A 3 -8.77 8.24 -4.99
N ARG A 4 -9.40 9.43 -5.01
CA ARG A 4 -8.81 10.65 -4.42
C ARG A 4 -8.49 10.46 -2.94
N ARG A 5 -9.43 9.92 -2.17
CA ARG A 5 -9.24 9.66 -0.73
C ARG A 5 -8.14 8.64 -0.48
N ALA A 6 -8.06 7.58 -1.30
CA ALA A 6 -6.97 6.61 -1.19
C ALA A 6 -5.61 7.29 -1.42
N MET A 7 -5.49 8.14 -2.45
CA MET A 7 -4.28 8.92 -2.73
C MET A 7 -3.88 9.84 -1.58
N GLU A 8 -4.83 10.57 -1.00
CA GLU A 8 -4.57 11.45 0.15
C GLU A 8 -4.01 10.67 1.34
N ILE A 9 -4.59 9.51 1.66
CA ILE A 9 -4.12 8.66 2.75
C ILE A 9 -2.70 8.15 2.49
N ILE A 10 -2.42 7.61 1.30
CA ILE A 10 -1.10 7.07 0.96
C ILE A 10 -0.03 8.16 1.03
N LEU A 11 -0.29 9.32 0.43
CA LEU A 11 0.66 10.42 0.41
C LEU A 11 0.92 10.96 1.82
N SER A 12 -0.13 11.04 2.66
CA SER A 12 0.00 11.39 4.07
C SER A 12 0.87 10.38 4.83
N GLU A 13 0.63 9.08 4.66
CA GLU A 13 1.43 8.03 5.30
C GLU A 13 2.88 7.99 4.81
N ALA A 14 3.12 8.24 3.52
CA ALA A 14 4.45 8.32 2.95
C ALA A 14 5.25 9.48 3.57
N ASN A 15 4.61 10.65 3.69
CA ASN A 15 5.24 11.85 4.26
C ASN A 15 5.60 11.73 5.74
N LYS A 16 5.02 10.78 6.49
CA LYS A 16 5.40 10.55 7.90
C LYS A 16 6.84 10.06 8.06
N GLY A 17 7.42 9.42 7.04
CA GLY A 17 8.82 8.95 7.11
C GLY A 17 9.06 7.78 8.07
N ASN A 18 8.02 7.11 8.56
CA ASN A 18 8.11 6.03 9.56
C ASN A 18 8.49 4.67 8.93
N GLY A 19 9.57 4.64 8.15
CA GLY A 19 10.04 3.42 7.48
C GLY A 19 9.25 3.03 6.22
N LYS A 20 9.49 1.80 5.75
CA LYS A 20 8.96 1.30 4.47
C LYS A 20 7.42 1.30 4.46
N LEU A 21 6.85 1.74 3.34
CA LEU A 21 5.42 1.77 3.10
C LEU A 21 5.09 0.97 1.84
N PHE A 22 4.15 0.05 1.97
CA PHE A 22 3.73 -0.81 0.88
C PHE A 22 2.23 -0.68 0.61
N THR A 23 1.84 -1.01 -0.61
CA THR A 23 0.44 -1.26 -0.97
C THR A 23 0.28 -2.74 -1.29
N TYR A 24 -0.80 -3.35 -0.81
CA TYR A 24 -1.10 -4.74 -1.14
C TYR A 24 -1.85 -4.83 -2.47
N GLY A 25 -1.08 -5.10 -3.52
CA GLY A 25 -1.46 -4.96 -4.91
C GLY A 25 -1.64 -3.50 -5.34
N PRO A 26 -1.81 -3.24 -6.65
CA PRO A 26 -2.00 -1.90 -7.17
C PRO A 26 -3.31 -1.30 -6.66
N LEU A 27 -3.22 -0.13 -6.02
CA LEU A 27 -4.41 0.62 -5.56
C LEU A 27 -5.20 1.20 -6.73
N ILE A 28 -4.51 1.48 -7.84
CA ILE A 28 -5.04 2.00 -9.10
C ILE A 28 -4.24 1.36 -10.23
N HIS A 29 -4.90 0.85 -11.26
CA HIS A 29 -4.24 0.35 -12.46
C HIS A 29 -3.85 1.52 -13.41
N ASN A 30 -3.06 2.46 -12.90
CA ASN A 30 -2.53 3.58 -13.68
C ASN A 30 -1.02 3.69 -13.43
N GLN A 31 -0.22 3.38 -14.45
CA GLN A 31 1.23 3.33 -14.34
C GLN A 31 1.84 4.65 -13.87
N GLN A 32 1.35 5.79 -14.38
CA GLN A 32 1.86 7.11 -13.99
C GLN A 32 1.68 7.38 -12.48
N VAL A 33 0.59 6.89 -11.90
CA VAL A 33 0.33 7.03 -10.47
C VAL A 33 1.19 6.07 -9.65
N LEU A 34 1.38 4.84 -10.13
CA LEU A 34 2.27 3.88 -9.48
C LEU A 34 3.72 4.37 -9.46
N ASP A 35 4.20 4.95 -10.56
CA ASP A 35 5.55 5.52 -10.66
C ASP A 35 5.73 6.71 -9.70
N LEU A 36 4.71 7.58 -9.60
CA LEU A 36 4.70 8.68 -8.62
C LEU A 36 4.78 8.16 -7.19
N LEU A 37 4.03 7.11 -6.86
CA LEU A 37 4.05 6.48 -5.54
C LEU A 37 5.42 5.85 -5.24
N GLY A 38 6.02 5.14 -6.20
CA GLY A 38 7.37 4.59 -6.08
C GLY A 38 8.42 5.69 -5.83
N SER A 39 8.32 6.83 -6.52
CA SER A 39 9.23 7.97 -6.29
C SER A 39 9.12 8.59 -4.89
N LYS A 40 8.00 8.33 -4.18
CA LYS A 40 7.74 8.76 -2.81
C LYS A 40 8.03 7.66 -1.78
N GLY A 41 8.66 6.55 -2.18
CA GLY A 41 8.99 5.44 -1.31
C GLY A 41 7.81 4.55 -0.96
N VAL A 42 6.79 4.51 -1.83
CA VAL A 42 5.64 3.61 -1.70
C VAL A 42 5.71 2.52 -2.76
N ASP A 43 6.02 1.31 -2.34
CA ASP A 43 6.16 0.16 -3.24
C ASP A 43 4.86 -0.65 -3.33
N VAL A 44 4.65 -1.32 -4.46
CA VAL A 44 3.56 -2.27 -4.66
C VAL A 44 4.05 -3.67 -4.34
N LYS A 45 3.29 -4.41 -3.53
CA LYS A 45 3.54 -5.82 -3.24
C LYS A 45 2.33 -6.67 -3.54
N GLU A 46 2.50 -7.66 -4.41
CA GLU A 46 1.47 -8.67 -4.70
C GLU A 46 1.45 -9.79 -3.63
N ASN A 47 2.59 -10.00 -2.94
CA ASN A 47 2.72 -11.04 -1.92
C ASN A 47 3.45 -10.47 -0.69
N ILE A 48 3.02 -10.91 0.49
CA ILE A 48 3.61 -10.57 1.78
C ILE A 48 4.45 -11.76 2.22
N SER A 49 5.68 -11.51 2.66
CA SER A 49 6.50 -12.51 3.36
C SER A 49 6.52 -12.23 4.86
N GLU A 50 6.73 -13.25 5.69
CA GLU A 50 6.87 -13.08 7.16
C GLU A 50 8.06 -12.18 7.54
N ASN A 51 9.06 -12.05 6.65
CA ASN A 51 10.21 -11.17 6.87
C ASN A 51 9.95 -9.71 6.47
N ASP A 52 8.76 -9.40 5.94
CA ASP A 52 8.44 -8.05 5.50
C ASP A 52 8.09 -7.16 6.69
N GLN A 53 8.93 -6.16 6.91
CA GLN A 53 8.76 -5.18 7.97
C GLN A 53 8.37 -3.83 7.36
N GLY A 54 7.30 -3.23 7.88
CA GLY A 54 6.85 -1.91 7.45
C GLY A 54 5.35 -1.73 7.61
N ARG A 55 4.85 -0.63 7.07
CA ARG A 55 3.42 -0.32 7.02
C ARG A 55 2.85 -0.81 5.71
N ILE A 56 1.62 -1.28 5.73
CA ILE A 56 0.91 -1.69 4.53
C ILE A 56 -0.47 -1.06 4.42
N ILE A 57 -0.82 -0.62 3.22
CA ILE A 57 -2.12 -0.09 2.86
C ILE A 57 -2.85 -1.15 2.04
N ILE A 58 -4.06 -1.48 2.47
CA ILE A 58 -4.94 -2.45 1.80
C ILE A 58 -5.94 -1.69 0.92
N ARG A 59 -6.27 -2.28 -0.24
CA ARG A 59 -7.26 -1.74 -1.19
C ARG A 59 -8.65 -1.63 -0.55
N ALA A 60 -9.42 -0.62 -0.95
CA ALA A 60 -10.76 -0.36 -0.40
C ALA A 60 -11.76 -1.50 -0.61
N HIS A 61 -11.55 -2.36 -1.61
CA HIS A 61 -12.38 -3.54 -1.87
C HIS A 61 -12.11 -4.70 -0.88
N GLY A 62 -11.14 -4.55 0.02
CA GLY A 62 -10.79 -5.55 1.01
C GLY A 62 -9.87 -6.65 0.47
N ILE A 63 -9.59 -7.60 1.36
CA ILE A 63 -8.78 -8.81 1.15
C ILE A 63 -9.46 -9.96 1.87
N ALA A 64 -9.09 -11.19 1.52
CA ALA A 64 -9.57 -12.37 2.22
C ALA A 64 -9.12 -12.34 3.70
N PRO A 65 -9.90 -12.94 4.63
CA PRO A 65 -9.51 -13.02 6.04
C PRO A 65 -8.14 -13.68 6.26
N SER A 66 -7.81 -14.70 5.47
CA SER A 66 -6.52 -15.39 5.51
C SER A 66 -5.34 -14.46 5.15
N GLU A 67 -5.50 -13.64 4.11
CA GLU A 67 -4.51 -12.62 3.73
C GLU A 67 -4.35 -11.59 4.86
N ARG A 68 -5.46 -11.17 5.48
CA ARG A 68 -5.43 -10.24 6.61
C ARG A 68 -4.70 -10.80 7.83
N GLU A 69 -4.90 -12.07 8.14
CA GLU A 69 -4.19 -12.75 9.23
C GLU A 69 -2.70 -12.84 8.96
N MET A 70 -2.30 -13.15 7.72
CA MET A 70 -0.89 -13.19 7.31
C MET A 70 -0.22 -11.82 7.46
N ILE A 71 -0.93 -10.74 7.12
CA ILE A 71 -0.43 -9.36 7.18
C ILE A 71 -0.30 -8.82 8.62
N ARG A 72 -1.13 -9.29 9.54
CA ARG A 72 -1.17 -8.78 10.93
C ARG A 72 -0.11 -9.39 11.85
N ARG A 73 0.59 -10.43 11.41
CA ARG A 73 1.66 -11.09 12.17
C ARG A 73 2.90 -10.22 12.22
#